data_AF-A0A6V7T193-F1
#
_entry.id   AF-A0A6V7T193-F1
#
_cell.length_a   1.000
_cell.length_b   1.000
_cell.length_c   1.000
_cell.angle_alpha   90.00
_cell.angle_beta   90.00
_cell.angle_gamma   90.00
#
_symmetry.space_group_name_H-M   'P 1'
#
loop_
_entity.id
_entity.type
_entity.pdbx_description
1 polymer ?
#
loop_
_entity_poly.entity_id
_entity_poly.type
_entity_poly.pdbx_seq_one_letter_code
_entity_poly.pdbx_strand_id
1 'polypeptide(L)'
;MSLVKLIYLIVTPLGIALLISCLLKIKFLVNFSFTFCRKQIGDTPIRIVSLILILNFMLFITESYKLKYGVKHMYNHNDPISGISPDHLKIYKWRHERNWWIGLSNFCIWLILWRFTGIINNYVIYMDQLKKKLSQVSTI
;
A
#
# COMPACT_ATOMS: atom_id res chain seq x y z
N MET A 1 -10.32 -7.99 -15.83
CA MET A 1 -10.45 -6.82 -14.91
C MET A 1 -9.06 -6.18 -14.80
N SER A 2 -8.89 -4.89 -15.12
CA SER A 2 -7.55 -4.25 -15.08
C SER A 2 -6.95 -4.33 -13.67
N LEU A 3 -5.64 -4.59 -13.56
CA LEU A 3 -4.90 -4.68 -12.28
C LEU A 3 -5.15 -3.44 -11.40
N VAL A 4 -5.29 -2.27 -12.03
CA VAL A 4 -5.65 -1.01 -11.38
C VAL A 4 -7.02 -1.08 -10.69
N LYS A 5 -8.02 -1.69 -11.34
CA LYS A 5 -9.36 -1.86 -10.75
C LYS A 5 -9.33 -2.82 -9.56
N LEU A 6 -8.53 -3.89 -9.63
CA LEU A 6 -8.36 -4.81 -8.51
C LEU A 6 -7.73 -4.12 -7.30
N ILE A 7 -6.71 -3.29 -7.53
CA ILE A 7 -6.06 -2.56 -6.44
C ILE A 7 -7.02 -1.56 -5.80
N TYR A 8 -7.74 -0.76 -6.58
CA TYR A 8 -8.66 0.22 -6.00
C TYR A 8 -9.90 -0.39 -5.35
N LEU A 9 -10.43 -1.50 -5.90
CA LEU A 9 -11.67 -2.11 -5.39
C LEU A 9 -11.43 -3.01 -4.18
N ILE A 10 -10.28 -3.67 -4.11
CA ILE A 10 -10.01 -4.69 -3.08
C ILE A 10 -8.88 -4.24 -2.16
N VAL A 11 -7.73 -3.87 -2.72
CA VAL A 11 -6.52 -3.61 -1.93
C VAL A 11 -6.64 -2.31 -1.11
N THR A 12 -7.22 -1.26 -1.67
CA THR A 12 -7.45 0.01 -0.95
C THR A 12 -8.40 -0.14 0.25
N PRO A 13 -9.64 -0.65 0.10
CA PRO A 13 -10.52 -0.82 1.26
C PRO A 13 -9.98 -1.83 2.27
N LEU A 14 -9.29 -2.89 1.82
CA LEU A 14 -8.62 -3.82 2.72
C LEU A 14 -7.55 -3.13 3.57
N GLY A 15 -6.68 -2.32 2.96
CA GLY A 15 -5.67 -1.56 3.69
C GLY A 15 -6.28 -0.62 4.73
N ILE A 16 -7.35 0.10 4.35
CA ILE A 16 -8.10 0.98 5.26
C ILE A 16 -8.70 0.18 6.42
N ALA A 17 -9.36 -0.94 6.14
CA ALA A 17 -9.99 -1.78 7.17
C ALA A 17 -8.96 -2.35 8.16
N LEU A 18 -7.80 -2.79 7.66
CA LEU A 18 -6.70 -3.27 8.50
C LEU A 18 -6.11 -2.15 9.37
N LEU A 19 -5.91 -0.96 8.81
CA LEU A 19 -5.40 0.19 9.55
C LEU A 19 -6.38 0.61 10.65
N ILE A 20 -7.66 0.75 10.33
CA ILE A 20 -8.71 1.08 11.30
C ILE A 20 -8.79 -0.01 12.38
N SER A 21 -8.73 -1.28 12.01
CA SER A 21 -8.72 -2.40 12.95
C SER A 21 -7.56 -2.31 13.95
N CYS A 22 -6.38 -1.88 13.50
CA CYS A 22 -5.24 -1.61 14.38
C CYS A 22 -5.48 -0.40 15.31
N LEU A 23 -6.17 0.64 14.84
CA LEU A 23 -6.42 1.88 15.61
C LEU A 23 -7.54 1.73 16.65
N LEU A 24 -8.55 0.89 16.40
CA LEU A 24 -9.70 0.69 17.29
C LEU A 24 -9.35 0.01 18.61
N LYS A 25 -8.12 -0.50 18.78
CA LYS A 25 -7.62 -1.20 20.00
C LYS A 25 -8.45 -2.41 20.45
N ILE A 26 -9.35 -2.92 19.60
CA ILE A 26 -10.09 -4.15 19.86
C ILE A 26 -9.12 -5.33 19.67
N LYS A 27 -8.81 -6.06 20.75
CA LYS A 27 -7.80 -7.14 20.78
C LYS A 27 -7.94 -8.13 19.61
N PHE A 28 -9.18 -8.56 19.33
CA PHE A 28 -9.47 -9.49 18.24
C PHE A 28 -9.08 -8.93 16.87
N LEU A 29 -9.50 -7.70 16.56
CA LEU A 29 -9.23 -7.04 15.28
C LEU A 29 -7.74 -6.74 15.09
N VAL A 30 -7.05 -6.33 16.16
CA VAL A 30 -5.61 -6.08 16.15
C VAL A 30 -4.86 -7.38 15.88
N ASN A 31 -5.20 -8.47 16.56
CA ASN A 31 -4.57 -9.78 16.35
C ASN A 31 -4.80 -10.30 14.92
N PHE A 32 -6.03 -10.16 14.40
CA PHE A 32 -6.33 -10.55 13.02
C PHE A 32 -5.48 -9.74 12.03
N SER A 33 -5.48 -8.41 12.17
CA SER A 33 -4.74 -7.51 11.27
C SER A 33 -3.24 -7.77 11.31
N PHE A 34 -2.70 -8.00 12.51
CA PHE A 34 -1.29 -8.31 12.69
C PHE A 34 -0.91 -9.66 12.07
N THR A 35 -1.74 -10.70 12.27
CA THR A 35 -1.53 -12.03 11.70
C THR A 35 -1.54 -11.99 10.17
N PHE A 36 -2.50 -11.26 9.59
CA PHE A 36 -2.57 -11.06 8.15
C PHE A 36 -1.32 -10.34 7.63
N CYS A 37 -0.91 -9.26 8.29
CA CYS A 37 0.22 -8.45 7.84
C CYS A 37 1.59 -9.13 8.02
N ARG A 38 1.72 -10.04 8.99
CA ARG A 38 2.95 -10.81 9.24
C ARG A 38 3.09 -12.02 8.33
N LYS A 39 2.01 -12.45 7.67
CA LYS A 39 2.01 -13.65 6.82
C LYS A 39 3.11 -13.56 5.76
N GLN A 40 4.00 -14.55 5.78
CA GLN A 40 5.12 -14.71 4.85
C GLN A 40 4.67 -15.53 3.63
N ILE A 41 5.42 -15.39 2.53
CA ILE A 41 5.15 -16.10 1.28
C ILE A 41 6.16 -17.24 1.15
N GLY A 42 5.68 -18.47 1.34
CA GLY A 42 6.51 -19.67 1.35
C GLY A 42 7.62 -19.59 2.41
N ASP A 43 8.81 -20.07 2.05
CA ASP A 43 10.00 -20.05 2.92
C ASP A 43 10.77 -18.72 2.87
N THR A 44 10.30 -17.75 2.08
CA THR A 44 10.98 -16.45 1.99
C THR A 44 10.61 -15.55 3.17
N PRO A 45 11.54 -14.74 3.70
CA PRO A 45 11.25 -13.78 4.76
C PRO A 45 10.39 -12.59 4.29
N ILE A 46 9.94 -12.60 3.02
CA ILE A 46 9.15 -11.53 2.42
C ILE A 46 7.70 -11.66 2.86
N ARG A 47 7.18 -10.56 3.45
CA ARG A 47 5.79 -10.48 3.91
C ARG A 47 4.87 -10.09 2.76
N ILE A 48 3.63 -10.58 2.79
CA ILE A 48 2.60 -10.21 1.80
C ILE A 48 2.45 -8.69 1.69
N VAL A 49 2.52 -7.98 2.82
CA VAL A 49 2.47 -6.51 2.89
C VAL A 49 3.56 -5.85 2.06
N SER A 50 4.77 -6.42 2.02
CA SER A 50 5.88 -5.87 1.23
C SER A 50 5.62 -5.97 -0.27
N LEU A 51 5.03 -7.06 -0.74
CA LEU A 51 4.62 -7.17 -2.15
C LEU A 51 3.52 -6.17 -2.50
N ILE A 52 2.51 -6.04 -1.65
CA ILE A 52 1.43 -5.07 -1.85
C ILE A 52 1.98 -3.65 -1.89
N LEU A 53 2.95 -3.33 -1.03
CA LEU A 53 3.60 -2.03 -1.01
C LEU A 53 4.35 -1.74 -2.32
N ILE A 54 5.13 -2.70 -2.83
CA ILE A 54 5.86 -2.55 -4.11
C ILE A 54 4.87 -2.35 -5.26
N LEU A 55 3.80 -3.12 -5.31
CA LEU A 55 2.77 -2.98 -6.35
C LEU A 55 2.11 -1.59 -6.31
N ASN A 56 1.80 -1.08 -5.11
CA ASN A 56 1.24 0.26 -4.95
C ASN A 56 2.25 1.35 -5.36
N PHE A 57 3.52 1.17 -5.06
CA PHE A 57 4.58 2.08 -5.48
C PHE A 57 4.71 2.15 -7.00
N MET A 58 4.69 1.00 -7.68
CA MET A 58 4.73 0.94 -9.15
C MET A 58 3.52 1.63 -9.79
N LEU A 59 2.31 1.44 -9.24
CA LEU A 59 1.12 2.15 -9.71
C LEU A 59 1.22 3.66 -9.49
N PHE A 60 1.69 4.08 -8.33
CA PHE A 60 1.88 5.50 -8.02
C PHE A 60 2.86 6.16 -8.99
N ILE A 61 3.99 5.51 -9.30
CA ILE A 61 4.94 5.98 -10.31
C ILE A 61 4.29 6.04 -11.70
N THR A 62 3.52 5.01 -12.07
CA THR A 62 2.85 4.94 -13.37
C THR A 62 1.87 6.10 -13.54
N GLU A 63 1.04 6.39 -12.54
CA GLU A 63 0.12 7.53 -12.59
C GLU A 63 0.87 8.87 -12.54
N SER A 64 1.99 8.96 -11.80
CA SER A 64 2.86 10.15 -11.81
C SER A 64 3.43 10.43 -13.21
N TYR A 65 3.84 9.38 -13.91
CA TYR A 65 4.35 9.48 -15.28
C TYR A 65 3.27 9.91 -16.27
N LYS A 66 2.08 9.30 -16.20
CA LYS A 66 0.93 9.67 -17.05
C LYS A 66 0.48 11.11 -16.82
N LEU A 67 0.52 11.59 -15.57
CA LEU A 67 0.16 12.96 -15.25
C LEU A 67 1.16 13.96 -15.86
N LYS A 68 2.46 13.67 -15.73
CA LYS A 68 3.53 14.57 -16.18
C LYS A 68 3.72 14.59 -17.70
N TYR A 69 3.66 13.41 -18.34
CA TYR A 69 4.00 13.25 -19.76
C TYR A 69 2.79 12.93 -20.64
N GLY A 70 1.78 12.22 -20.12
CA GLY A 70 0.59 11.85 -20.88
C GLY A 70 -0.30 13.05 -21.25
N VAL A 71 -0.37 14.06 -20.37
CA VAL A 71 -1.09 15.32 -20.68
C VAL A 71 -0.37 16.13 -21.76
N LYS A 72 0.97 16.13 -21.76
CA LYS A 72 1.77 16.83 -22.78
C LYS A 72 1.67 16.16 -24.15
N HIS A 73 1.68 14.83 -24.20
CA HIS A 73 1.56 14.08 -25.46
C HIS A 73 0.18 14.21 -26.11
N MET A 74 -0.90 14.41 -25.34
CA MET A 74 -2.23 14.68 -25.90
C MET A 74 -2.37 16.11 -26.47
N TYR A 75 -1.47 17.02 -26.10
CA TYR A 75 -1.47 18.41 -26.55
C TYR A 75 -0.36 18.62 -27.59
N ASN A 76 -0.41 17.87 -28.69
CA ASN A 76 0.51 18.07 -29.80
C ASN A 76 -0.05 19.16 -30.72
N HIS A 77 0.53 20.36 -30.68
CA HIS A 77 0.06 21.51 -31.46
C HIS A 77 0.22 21.32 -32.97
N ASN A 78 1.00 20.31 -33.37
CA ASN A 78 1.36 20.02 -34.76
C ASN A 78 0.43 18.98 -35.43
N ASP A 79 -0.49 18.36 -34.68
CA ASP A 79 -1.44 17.41 -35.27
C ASP A 79 -2.72 18.16 -35.68
N PRO A 80 -3.07 18.19 -36.99
CA PRO A 80 -4.25 18.92 -37.50
C PRO A 80 -5.59 18.27 -37.13
N ILE A 81 -5.60 17.26 -36.27
CA ILE A 81 -6.80 16.53 -35.85
C ILE A 81 -7.32 17.16 -34.56
N SER A 82 -7.99 18.30 -34.70
CA SER A 82 -8.76 18.97 -33.65
C SER A 82 -10.04 18.19 -33.31
N GLY A 83 -9.91 16.95 -32.82
CA GLY A 83 -11.02 16.10 -32.40
C GLY A 83 -11.19 15.98 -30.88
N ILE A 84 -10.18 16.36 -30.09
CA ILE A 84 -10.25 16.25 -28.63
C ILE A 84 -10.65 17.62 -28.07
N SER A 85 -11.90 17.72 -27.62
CA SER A 85 -12.39 18.93 -26.97
C SER A 85 -11.52 19.27 -25.74
N PRO A 86 -11.33 20.57 -25.43
CA PRO A 86 -10.62 20.98 -24.22
C PRO A 86 -11.20 20.37 -22.94
N ASP A 87 -12.49 20.02 -22.95
CA ASP A 87 -13.15 19.34 -21.84
C ASP A 87 -12.73 17.89 -21.70
N HIS A 88 -12.48 17.17 -22.80
CA HIS A 88 -11.93 15.82 -22.74
C HIS A 88 -10.54 15.80 -22.08
N LEU A 89 -9.69 16.80 -22.36
CA LEU A 89 -8.37 16.93 -21.74
C LEU A 89 -8.47 17.21 -20.23
N LYS A 90 -9.38 18.10 -19.82
CA LYS A 90 -9.65 18.38 -18.40
C LYS A 90 -10.13 17.12 -17.68
N ILE A 91 -11.06 16.37 -18.26
CA ILE A 91 -11.59 15.12 -17.71
C ILE A 91 -10.48 14.06 -17.61
N TYR A 92 -9.63 13.95 -18.63
CA TYR A 92 -8.49 13.04 -18.64
C TYR A 92 -7.52 13.37 -17.50
N LYS A 93 -7.10 14.64 -17.40
CA LYS A 93 -6.19 15.10 -16.34
C LYS A 93 -6.79 14.84 -14.96
N TRP A 94 -8.03 15.25 -14.72
CA TRP A 94 -8.70 15.07 -13.43
C TRP A 94 -8.81 13.60 -13.00
N ARG A 95 -9.08 12.70 -13.96
CA ARG A 95 -9.11 11.25 -13.68
C ARG A 95 -7.77 10.75 -13.16
N HIS A 96 -6.67 11.17 -13.80
CA HIS A 96 -5.32 10.78 -13.40
C HIS A 96 -4.88 11.44 -12.10
N GLU A 97 -5.25 12.70 -11.84
CA GLU A 97 -5.00 13.36 -10.54
C GLU A 97 -5.71 12.61 -9.41
N ARG A 98 -6.99 12.28 -9.57
CA ARG A 98 -7.74 11.51 -8.57
C ARG A 98 -7.11 10.13 -8.34
N ASN A 99 -6.76 9.42 -9.40
CA ASN A 99 -6.10 8.11 -9.30
C ASN A 99 -4.73 8.21 -8.61
N TRP A 100 -3.98 9.30 -8.88
CA TRP A 100 -2.71 9.61 -8.25
C TRP A 100 -2.87 9.82 -6.74
N TRP A 101 -3.85 10.63 -6.31
CA TRP A 101 -4.16 10.84 -4.90
C TRP A 101 -4.58 9.55 -4.19
N ILE A 102 -5.44 8.74 -4.82
CA ILE A 102 -5.85 7.43 -4.25
C ILE A 102 -4.64 6.50 -4.16
N GLY A 103 -3.78 6.46 -5.19
CA GLY A 103 -2.56 5.66 -5.21
C GLY A 103 -1.58 6.06 -4.11
N LEU A 104 -1.38 7.37 -3.91
CA LEU A 104 -0.53 7.92 -2.84
C LEU A 104 -1.07 7.55 -1.45
N SER A 105 -2.36 7.80 -1.21
CA SER A 105 -3.01 7.45 0.07
C SER A 105 -2.91 5.96 0.36
N ASN A 106 -3.14 5.11 -0.65
CA ASN A 106 -3.03 3.67 -0.48
C ASN A 106 -1.58 3.26 -0.16
N PHE A 107 -0.61 3.82 -0.87
CA PHE A 107 0.81 3.59 -0.59
C PHE A 107 1.16 3.96 0.85
N CYS A 108 0.72 5.13 1.34
CA CYS A 108 0.94 5.56 2.72
C CYS A 108 0.32 4.59 3.74
N ILE A 109 -0.91 4.12 3.51
CA ILE A 109 -1.58 3.15 4.39
C ILE A 109 -0.76 1.85 4.49
N TRP A 110 -0.36 1.29 3.35
CA TRP A 110 0.44 0.06 3.32
C TRP A 110 1.84 0.26 3.89
N LEU A 111 2.45 1.44 3.72
CA LEU A 111 3.74 1.78 4.33
C LEU A 111 3.64 1.80 5.86
N ILE A 112 2.58 2.39 6.39
CA ILE A 112 2.30 2.44 7.82
C ILE A 112 2.13 1.01 8.37
N LEU A 113 1.28 0.19 7.73
CA LEU A 113 1.08 -1.21 8.12
C LEU A 113 2.37 -2.03 8.08
N TRP A 114 3.19 -1.82 7.04
CA TRP A 114 4.50 -2.47 6.90
C TRP A 114 5.44 -2.09 8.05
N ARG A 115 5.53 -0.79 8.38
CA ARG A 115 6.38 -0.32 9.48
C ARG A 115 5.92 -0.80 10.84
N PHE A 116 4.63 -0.70 11.15
CA PHE A 116 4.09 -1.16 12.43
C PHE A 116 4.32 -2.66 12.64
N THR A 117 4.10 -3.48 11.60
CA THR A 117 4.40 -4.91 11.72
C THR A 117 5.89 -5.21 11.83
N GLY A 118 6.77 -4.39 11.26
CA GLY A 118 8.21 -4.47 11.50
C GLY A 118 8.55 -4.25 12.97
N ILE A 119 8.05 -3.17 13.55
CA ILE A 119 8.31 -2.78 14.95
C ILE A 119 7.78 -3.85 15.91
N ILE A 120 6.54 -4.28 15.76
CA ILE A 120 5.93 -5.29 16.65
C ILE A 120 6.68 -6.62 16.54
N ASN A 121 7.09 -7.04 15.34
CA ASN A 121 7.85 -8.27 15.19
C ASN A 121 9.19 -8.22 15.92
N ASN A 122 9.90 -7.08 15.85
CA ASN A 122 11.14 -6.90 16.59
C ASN A 122 10.90 -6.92 18.11
N TYR A 123 9.81 -6.30 18.56
CA TYR A 123 9.43 -6.33 19.98
C TYR A 123 9.09 -7.75 20.47
N VAL A 124 8.38 -8.54 19.67
CA VAL A 124 8.08 -9.95 19.99
C VAL A 124 9.36 -10.76 20.12
N ILE A 125 10.29 -10.64 19.16
CA ILE A 125 11.59 -11.32 19.20
C ILE A 125 12.37 -10.92 20.45
N TYR A 126 12.38 -9.63 20.80
CA TYR A 126 13.03 -9.13 22.00
C TYR A 126 12.44 -9.73 23.28
N MET A 127 11.11 -9.77 23.41
CA MET A 127 10.43 -10.38 24.56
C MET A 127 10.71 -11.88 24.69
N ASP A 128 10.75 -12.61 23.58
CA ASP A 128 11.10 -14.03 23.58
C ASP A 128 12.53 -14.29 24.05
N GLN A 129 13.49 -13.43 23.65
CA GLN A 129 14.87 -13.49 24.13
C GLN A 129 14.96 -13.21 25.63
N LEU A 130 14.24 -12.20 26.13
CA LEU A 130 14.19 -11.90 27.57
C LEU A 130 13.61 -13.08 28.37
N LYS A 131 12.52 -13.67 27.88
CA LYS A 131 11.88 -14.82 28.54
C LYS A 131 12.84 -16.01 28.65
N LYS A 132 13.61 -16.30 27.59
CA LYS A 132 14.64 -17.36 27.59
C LYS A 132 15.74 -17.09 28.62
N LYS A 133 16.23 -15.84 28.70
CA LYS A 133 17.25 -15.45 29.69
C LYS A 133 16.72 -15.62 31.13
N LEU A 134 15.49 -15.18 31.41
CA LEU A 134 14.89 -15.29 32.74
C LEU A 134 14.70 -16.76 33.16
N SER A 135 14.28 -17.65 32.24
CA SER A 135 14.15 -19.08 32.56
C SER A 135 15.47 -19.79 32.85
N GLN A 136 16.58 -19.31 32.28
CA GLN A 136 17.92 -19.84 32.56
C GLN A 136 18.44 -19.39 33.93
N VAL A 137 18.07 -18.19 34.38
CA VAL A 137 18.44 -17.69 35.71
C VAL A 137 17.63 -18.38 36.81
N SER A 138 16.37 -18.74 36.58
CA SER A 138 15.53 -19.41 37.58
C SER A 138 15.80 -20.91 37.76
N THR A 139 16.70 -21.49 36.96
CA THR A 139 17.08 -22.91 37.03
C THR A 139 18.44 -23.13 37.72
N ILE A 140 19.05 -22.06 38.22
CA ILE A 140 20.25 -22.03 39.07
C ILE A 140 19.80 -21.69 40.49
#